data_AF-A0A661CSD5-F1
#
_entry.id   AF-A0A661CSD5-F1
#
_cell.length_a   1.000
_cell.length_b   1.000
_cell.length_c   1.000
_cell.angle_alpha   90.00
_cell.angle_beta   90.00
_cell.angle_gamma   90.00
#
_symmetry.space_group_name_H-M   'P 1'
#
loop_
_entity.id
_entity.type
_entity.pdbx_description
1 polymer ?
#
loop_
_entity_poly.entity_id
_entity_poly.type
_entity_poly.pdbx_seq_one_letter_code
_entity_poly.pdbx_strand_id
1 'polypeptide(L)'
;MRYQSKTNILGWPFVSIALGPNHEKKENKGIAKGIIAIGDISLGLISFGWISFGLFSFGGVSLGAVSTGGLAIGIFSMGGVAIGLAAVGGVAIGHNVVGGLAIGIQFFADAQINLIEFFTIE
;
A
#
# COMPACT_ATOMS: atom_id res chain seq x y z
N MET A 1 -18.48 2.52 -13.21
CA MET A 1 -18.28 3.95 -13.52
C MET A 1 -16.84 4.15 -13.97
N ARG A 2 -16.61 4.79 -15.13
CA ARG A 2 -15.26 5.06 -15.65
C ARG A 2 -15.16 6.54 -16.03
N TYR A 3 -14.14 7.22 -15.52
CA TYR A 3 -13.86 8.63 -15.83
C TYR A 3 -12.35 8.80 -16.04
N GLN A 4 -11.96 9.45 -17.12
CA GLN A 4 -10.58 9.81 -17.39
C GLN A 4 -10.52 11.30 -17.72
N SER A 5 -9.62 12.02 -17.06
CA SER A 5 -9.36 13.43 -17.38
C SER A 5 -8.65 13.55 -18.73
N LYS A 6 -9.00 14.60 -19.49
CA LYS A 6 -8.34 14.92 -20.78
C LYS A 6 -6.92 15.49 -20.59
N THR A 7 -6.60 15.96 -19.38
CA THR A 7 -5.28 16.49 -19.06
C THR A 7 -4.30 15.32 -18.90
N ASN A 8 -3.38 15.19 -19.83
CA ASN A 8 -2.30 14.20 -19.76
C ASN A 8 -1.02 14.88 -19.29
N ILE A 9 -0.40 14.36 -18.24
CA ILE A 9 0.94 14.75 -17.81
C ILE A 9 1.85 13.55 -18.06
N LEU A 10 2.93 13.75 -18.81
CA LEU A 10 3.90 12.69 -19.11
C LEU A 10 3.31 11.45 -19.85
N GLY A 11 2.22 11.66 -20.61
CA GLY A 11 1.52 10.58 -21.32
C GLY A 11 0.56 9.76 -20.45
N TRP A 12 0.39 10.12 -19.18
CA TRP A 12 -0.57 9.49 -18.26
C TRP A 12 -1.70 10.47 -17.93
N PRO A 13 -2.96 10.01 -17.80
CA PRO A 13 -4.07 10.87 -17.42
C PRO A 13 -3.88 11.40 -16.00
N PHE A 14 -4.18 12.67 -15.79
CA PHE A 14 -4.06 13.31 -14.48
C PHE A 14 -4.94 12.62 -13.43
N VAL A 15 -6.19 12.34 -13.80
CA VAL A 15 -7.16 11.61 -12.97
C VAL A 15 -7.72 10.45 -13.76
N SER A 16 -7.70 9.27 -13.16
CA SER A 16 -8.26 8.04 -13.71
C SER A 16 -9.12 7.37 -12.66
N ILE A 17 -10.41 7.18 -12.97
CA ILE A 17 -11.39 6.55 -12.11
C ILE A 17 -11.94 5.34 -12.85
N ALA A 18 -11.80 4.16 -12.27
CA ALA A 18 -12.32 2.92 -12.81
C ALA A 18 -12.92 2.08 -11.66
N LEU A 19 -14.22 2.26 -11.41
CA LEU A 19 -14.96 1.45 -10.44
C LEU A 19 -15.82 0.42 -11.15
N GLY A 20 -15.66 -0.83 -10.74
CA GLY A 20 -16.53 -1.94 -11.10
C GLY A 20 -16.12 -2.71 -12.37
N PRO A 21 -16.75 -3.87 -12.57
CA PRO A 21 -16.49 -4.74 -13.71
C PRO A 21 -16.88 -4.06 -15.01
N ASN A 22 -16.09 -4.28 -16.06
CA ASN A 22 -16.39 -3.80 -17.39
C ASN A 22 -16.87 -4.95 -18.28
N HIS A 23 -18.18 -4.97 -18.52
CA HIS A 23 -18.80 -5.92 -19.42
C HIS A 23 -18.33 -5.77 -20.87
N GLU A 24 -17.84 -4.60 -21.30
CA GLU A 24 -17.35 -4.40 -22.69
C GLU A 24 -15.98 -5.04 -22.96
N LYS A 25 -15.13 -5.23 -21.94
CA LYS A 25 -13.79 -5.84 -22.09
C LYS A 25 -13.65 -7.20 -21.43
N LYS A 26 -14.72 -7.78 -20.86
CA LYS A 26 -14.67 -9.02 -20.06
C LYS A 26 -13.72 -8.93 -18.85
N GLU A 27 -13.45 -7.71 -18.38
CA GLU A 27 -12.57 -7.46 -17.22
C GLU A 27 -13.44 -7.30 -15.98
N ASN A 28 -13.36 -8.25 -15.04
CA ASN A 28 -14.12 -8.19 -13.79
C ASN A 28 -13.58 -7.15 -12.79
N LYS A 29 -12.55 -6.38 -13.15
CA LYS A 29 -11.86 -5.44 -12.26
C LYS A 29 -11.69 -4.07 -12.92
N GLY A 30 -11.97 -3.00 -12.18
CA GLY A 30 -11.70 -1.63 -12.58
C GLY A 30 -10.22 -1.27 -12.36
N ILE A 31 -9.43 -1.26 -13.44
CA ILE A 31 -8.02 -0.85 -13.40
C ILE A 31 -7.94 0.66 -13.71
N ALA A 32 -7.54 1.45 -12.72
CA ALA A 32 -7.29 2.88 -12.84
C ALA A 32 -5.78 3.14 -12.88
N LYS A 33 -5.31 3.92 -13.86
CA LYS A 33 -3.91 4.32 -14.01
C LYS A 33 -3.82 5.82 -14.26
N GLY A 34 -3.09 6.57 -13.44
CA GLY A 34 -2.96 8.03 -13.57
C GLY A 34 -2.16 8.63 -12.41
N ILE A 35 -2.03 9.96 -12.34
CA ILE A 35 -1.41 10.60 -11.16
C ILE A 35 -2.31 10.38 -9.93
N ILE A 36 -3.61 10.60 -10.11
CA ILE A 36 -4.65 10.26 -9.14
C ILE A 36 -5.46 9.09 -9.71
N ALA A 37 -5.37 7.93 -9.08
CA ALA A 37 -6.01 6.70 -9.51
C ALA A 37 -7.03 6.21 -8.47
N ILE A 38 -8.29 6.02 -8.88
CA ILE A 38 -9.36 5.51 -8.00
C ILE A 38 -10.02 4.30 -8.68
N GLY A 39 -9.91 3.11 -8.09
CA GLY A 39 -10.50 1.90 -8.68
C GLY A 39 -10.24 0.64 -7.87
N ASP A 40 -10.68 -0.51 -8.36
CA ASP A 40 -10.41 -1.79 -7.69
C ASP A 40 -8.91 -2.07 -7.65
N ILE A 41 -8.24 -1.80 -8.78
CA ILE A 41 -6.79 -1.80 -8.92
C ILE A 41 -6.37 -0.39 -9.34
N SER A 42 -5.66 0.33 -8.47
CA SER A 42 -5.21 1.70 -8.73
C SER A 42 -3.68 1.76 -8.82
N LEU A 43 -3.17 2.38 -9.88
CA LEU A 43 -1.74 2.59 -10.12
C LEU A 43 -1.48 4.08 -10.37
N GLY A 44 -0.74 4.74 -9.48
CA GLY A 44 -0.57 6.18 -9.57
C GLY A 44 0.35 6.79 -8.53
N LEU A 45 0.39 8.12 -8.47
CA LEU A 45 1.11 8.80 -7.39
C LEU A 45 0.28 8.78 -6.11
N ILE A 46 -1.03 9.02 -6.25
CA ILE A 46 -2.04 8.90 -5.21
C ILE A 46 -3.07 7.86 -5.69
N SER A 47 -3.19 6.78 -4.94
CA SER A 47 -3.94 5.59 -5.34
C SER A 47 -4.94 5.17 -4.27
N PHE A 48 -6.20 5.01 -4.66
CA PHE A 48 -7.30 4.56 -3.80
C PHE A 48 -7.98 3.31 -4.40
N GLY A 49 -8.06 2.23 -3.63
CA GLY A 49 -8.59 0.98 -4.15
C GLY A 49 -8.50 -0.23 -3.23
N TRP A 50 -8.92 -1.40 -3.72
CA TRP A 50 -8.68 -2.67 -3.01
C TRP A 50 -7.20 -3.05 -3.08
N ILE A 51 -6.62 -2.91 -4.27
CA ILE A 51 -5.20 -3.08 -4.54
C ILE A 51 -4.69 -1.75 -5.08
N SER A 52 -3.79 -1.12 -4.33
CA SER A 52 -3.33 0.23 -4.61
C SER A 52 -1.80 0.26 -4.67
N PHE A 53 -1.26 0.83 -5.74
CA PHE A 53 0.18 1.03 -5.91
C PHE A 53 0.45 2.51 -6.17
N GLY A 54 1.35 3.10 -5.39
CA GLY A 54 1.74 4.49 -5.64
C GLY A 54 2.72 5.06 -4.64
N LEU A 55 2.90 6.39 -4.65
CA LEU A 55 3.67 7.05 -3.60
C LEU A 55 2.84 7.12 -2.31
N PHE A 56 1.57 7.50 -2.46
CA PHE A 56 0.54 7.47 -1.43
C PHE A 56 -0.54 6.46 -1.83
N SER A 57 -0.66 5.39 -1.04
CA SER A 57 -1.52 4.26 -1.37
C SER A 57 -2.46 3.93 -0.22
N PHE A 58 -3.77 3.97 -0.50
CA PHE A 58 -4.83 3.66 0.46
C PHE A 58 -5.66 2.49 -0.05
N GLY A 59 -5.79 1.43 0.75
CA GLY A 59 -6.55 0.27 0.32
C GLY A 59 -6.53 -0.95 1.22
N GLY A 60 -7.07 -2.07 0.72
CA GLY A 60 -6.93 -3.36 1.39
C GLY A 60 -5.48 -3.86 1.33
N VAL A 61 -4.89 -3.84 0.13
CA VAL A 61 -3.48 -4.09 -0.14
C VAL A 61 -2.89 -2.82 -0.74
N SER A 62 -1.90 -2.25 -0.06
CA SER A 62 -1.31 -0.97 -0.41
C SER A 62 0.22 -1.09 -0.48
N LEU A 63 0.78 -0.69 -1.62
CA LEU A 63 2.22 -0.66 -1.87
C LEU A 63 2.63 0.77 -2.23
N GLY A 64 3.55 1.35 -1.47
CA GLY A 64 4.02 2.70 -1.73
C GLY A 64 5.05 3.26 -0.77
N ALA A 65 5.42 4.53 -0.91
CA ALA A 65 6.28 5.15 0.10
C ALA A 65 5.50 5.36 1.42
N VAL A 66 4.26 5.83 1.30
CA VAL A 66 3.30 5.94 2.39
C VAL A 66 2.11 5.06 2.04
N SER A 67 1.91 4.00 2.80
CA SER A 67 0.84 3.02 2.57
C SER A 67 -0.03 2.85 3.81
N THR A 68 -1.33 2.79 3.61
CA THR A 68 -2.29 2.56 4.69
C THR A 68 -3.36 1.56 4.26
N GLY A 69 -3.53 0.50 5.04
CA GLY A 69 -4.43 -0.58 4.65
C GLY A 69 -4.47 -1.81 5.54
N GLY A 70 -5.09 -2.89 5.04
CA GLY A 70 -5.02 -4.20 5.69
C GLY A 70 -3.61 -4.77 5.62
N LEU A 71 -3.05 -4.79 4.41
CA LEU A 71 -1.64 -5.07 4.11
C LEU A 71 -1.01 -3.80 3.54
N ALA A 72 -0.03 -3.24 4.25
CA ALA A 72 0.66 -2.01 3.88
C ALA A 72 2.17 -2.29 3.76
N ILE A 73 2.74 -2.00 2.59
CA ILE A 73 4.16 -2.19 2.31
C ILE A 73 4.74 -0.85 1.83
N GLY A 74 5.85 -0.42 2.43
CA GLY A 74 6.39 0.90 2.15
C GLY A 74 7.51 1.41 3.04
N ILE A 75 7.81 2.70 2.93
CA ILE A 75 8.74 3.37 3.86
C ILE A 75 8.01 3.63 5.18
N PHE A 76 6.81 4.22 5.07
CA PHE A 76 5.88 4.44 6.16
C PHE A 76 4.61 3.63 5.89
N SER A 77 4.39 2.60 6.71
CA SER A 77 3.31 1.64 6.51
C SER A 77 2.42 1.61 7.75
N MET A 78 1.12 1.77 7.59
CA MET A 78 0.16 1.69 8.69
C MET A 78 -0.97 0.72 8.35
N GLY A 79 -1.16 -0.34 9.15
CA GLY A 79 -2.16 -1.34 8.79
C GLY A 79 -2.33 -2.53 9.72
N GLY A 80 -3.10 -3.53 9.29
CA GLY A 80 -3.16 -4.81 10.01
C GLY A 80 -1.82 -5.53 9.96
N VAL A 81 -1.26 -5.65 8.76
CA VAL A 81 0.09 -6.12 8.47
C VAL A 81 0.85 -4.97 7.80
N ALA A 82 1.87 -4.45 8.46
CA ALA A 82 2.67 -3.32 7.99
C ALA A 82 4.13 -3.75 7.80
N ILE A 83 4.70 -3.51 6.62
CA ILE A 83 6.10 -3.80 6.30
C ILE A 83 6.76 -2.50 5.85
N GLY A 84 7.82 -2.06 6.54
CA GLY A 84 8.52 -0.84 6.17
C GLY A 84 9.56 -0.33 7.15
N LEU A 85 10.27 0.74 6.78
CA LEU A 85 11.24 1.38 7.68
C LEU A 85 10.58 1.89 8.96
N ALA A 86 9.37 2.45 8.83
CA ALA A 86 8.47 2.77 9.91
C ALA A 86 7.14 2.02 9.68
N ALA A 87 6.85 1.02 10.50
CA ALA A 87 5.67 0.19 10.35
C ALA A 87 4.82 0.19 11.62
N VAL A 88 3.53 0.53 11.49
CA VAL A 88 2.59 0.57 12.60
C VAL A 88 1.42 -0.37 12.32
N GLY A 89 1.21 -1.39 13.14
CA GLY A 89 0.14 -2.34 12.87
C GLY A 89 -0.02 -3.49 13.85
N GLY A 90 -0.94 -4.41 13.55
CA GLY A 90 -1.08 -5.65 14.31
C GLY A 90 0.18 -6.51 14.19
N VAL A 91 0.64 -6.72 12.96
CA VAL A 91 1.93 -7.33 12.62
C VAL A 91 2.78 -6.29 11.90
N ALA A 92 3.90 -5.89 12.49
CA ALA A 92 4.77 -4.85 11.99
C ALA A 92 6.18 -5.40 11.71
N ILE A 93 6.73 -5.19 10.51
CA ILE A 93 8.04 -5.69 10.10
C ILE A 93 8.91 -4.56 9.55
N GLY A 94 10.10 -4.35 10.14
CA GLY A 94 11.13 -3.44 9.63
C GLY A 94 11.92 -2.72 10.72
N HIS A 95 12.48 -1.53 10.45
CA HIS A 95 13.46 -0.94 11.36
C HIS A 95 12.80 -0.37 12.63
N ASN A 96 11.82 0.52 12.47
CA ASN A 96 11.05 1.12 13.55
C ASN A 96 9.63 0.58 13.48
N VAL A 97 9.27 -0.29 14.41
CA VAL A 97 8.00 -1.01 14.37
C VAL A 97 7.20 -0.82 15.65
N VAL A 98 5.90 -0.57 15.50
CA VAL A 98 4.96 -0.38 16.60
C VAL A 98 3.76 -1.27 16.36
N GLY A 99 3.43 -2.15 17.31
CA GLY A 99 2.37 -3.12 17.05
C GLY A 99 2.16 -4.21 18.09
N GLY A 100 1.29 -5.17 17.75
CA GLY A 100 1.09 -6.35 18.58
C GLY A 100 2.27 -7.31 18.46
N LEU A 101 2.55 -7.75 17.23
CA LEU A 101 3.72 -8.55 16.85
C LEU A 101 4.67 -7.69 16.04
N ALA A 102 5.89 -7.49 16.52
CA ALA A 102 6.86 -6.65 15.85
C ALA A 102 8.18 -7.41 15.57
N ILE A 103 8.67 -7.32 14.32
CA ILE A 103 9.89 -7.98 13.81
C ILE A 103 10.81 -6.92 13.19
N GLY A 104 12.04 -6.77 13.66
CA GLY A 104 12.76 -5.51 13.42
C GLY A 104 14.04 -5.26 14.23
N ILE A 105 14.37 -3.98 14.43
CA ILE A 105 15.53 -3.56 15.24
C ILE A 105 15.07 -2.69 16.43
N GLN A 106 14.23 -1.69 16.17
CA GLN A 106 13.65 -0.81 17.19
C GLN A 106 12.14 -1.05 17.27
N PHE A 107 11.66 -1.39 18.47
CA PHE A 107 10.30 -1.90 18.67
C PHE A 107 9.58 -1.20 19.81
N PHE A 108 8.29 -0.95 19.61
CA PHE A 108 7.34 -0.59 20.68
C PHE A 108 6.13 -1.52 20.56
N ALA A 109 6.28 -2.75 21.07
CA ALA A 109 5.30 -3.82 20.94
C ALA A 109 5.32 -4.76 22.16
N ASP A 110 4.21 -5.48 22.37
CA ASP A 110 4.07 -6.45 23.47
C ASP A 110 4.77 -7.79 23.15
N ALA A 111 4.67 -8.26 21.89
CA ALA A 111 5.42 -9.41 21.39
C ALA A 111 6.55 -8.97 20.43
N GLN A 112 7.80 -9.30 20.77
CA GLN A 112 9.00 -8.79 20.09
C GLN A 112 9.91 -9.94 19.61
N ILE A 113 10.40 -9.84 18.37
CA ILE A 113 11.45 -10.71 17.82
C ILE A 113 12.61 -9.82 17.38
N ASN A 114 13.70 -9.81 18.17
CA ASN A 114 14.87 -8.98 17.91
C ASN A 114 15.85 -9.68 16.96
N LEU A 115 16.07 -9.09 15.77
CA LEU A 115 16.93 -9.67 14.74
C LEU A 115 18.41 -9.70 15.14
N ILE A 116 18.85 -8.77 16.00
CA ILE A 116 20.24 -8.70 16.46
C ILE A 116 20.57 -9.87 17.38
N GLU A 117 19.65 -10.22 18.29
CA GLU A 117 19.83 -11.38 19.17
C GLU A 117 19.78 -12.67 18.36
N PHE A 118 18.86 -12.80 17.39
CA PHE A 118 18.70 -14.01 16.59
C PHE A 118 19.98 -14.41 15.82
N PHE A 119 20.68 -13.44 15.21
CA PHE A 119 21.90 -13.72 14.44
C PHE A 119 23.16 -13.90 15.29
N THR A 120 23.13 -13.56 16.59
CA THR A 120 24.30 -13.67 17.49
C THR A 120 24.44 -15.06 18.12
N ILE A 121 23.45 -15.95 17.94
CA ILE A 121 23.41 -17.29 18.56
C ILE A 121 23.98 -18.40 17.65
N GLU A 122 24.51 -18.06 16.47
CA GLU A 122 25.30 -18.96 15.60
C GLU A 122 26.81 -18.71 15.74
#